data_AF-A0A812IW28-F1
#
_entry.id   AF-A0A812IW28-F1
#
_cell.length_a   1.000
_cell.length_b   1.000
_cell.length_c   1.000
_cell.angle_alpha   90.00
_cell.angle_beta   90.00
_cell.angle_gamma   90.00
#
_symmetry.space_group_name_H-M   'P 1'
#
loop_
_entity.id
_entity.type
_entity.pdbx_description
1 polymer ?
#
loop_
_entity_poly.entity_id
_entity_poly.type
_entity_poly.pdbx_seq_one_letter_code
_entity_poly.pdbx_strand_id
1 'polypeptide(L)'
;MLGSWNRRDSRMIFCTKDHKPELPEEKARLEAEGSEVREVDEGSWRIYLKGSNFPGLTMSRAFGDTACAGISRDPEYHKFLMQPNDQWYAIVASDGIW
;
A
#
# COMPACT_ATOMS: atom_id res chain seq x y z
N MET A 1 4.37 8.10 7.47
CA MET A 1 3.83 8.39 8.82
C MET A 1 3.57 9.88 9.01
N LEU A 2 2.50 10.23 9.71
CA LEU A 2 2.14 11.59 10.16
C LEU A 2 2.20 11.64 11.68
N GLY A 3 2.93 12.60 12.23
CA GLY A 3 3.09 12.81 13.67
C GLY A 3 2.71 14.23 14.07
N SER A 4 2.37 14.37 15.35
CA SER A 4 2.03 15.62 16.01
C SER A 4 2.83 15.73 17.30
N TRP A 5 3.39 16.90 17.55
CA TRP A 5 4.27 17.16 18.69
C TRP A 5 3.93 18.48 19.38
N ASN A 6 4.03 18.49 20.70
CA ASN A 6 4.14 19.70 21.50
C ASN A 6 5.14 19.47 22.63
N ARG A 7 5.41 20.50 23.45
CA ARG A 7 6.42 20.41 24.52
C ARG A 7 6.18 19.30 25.56
N ARG A 8 4.98 18.74 25.64
CA ARG A 8 4.60 17.72 26.64
C ARG A 8 4.34 16.34 26.03
N ASP A 9 4.10 16.24 24.72
CA ASP A 9 3.65 15.03 24.08
C ASP A 9 4.13 14.91 22.63
N SER A 10 4.38 13.68 22.19
CA SER A 10 4.67 13.32 20.80
C SER A 10 3.85 12.08 20.44
N ARG A 11 3.04 12.18 19.40
CA ARG A 11 2.11 11.12 19.02
C ARG A 11 2.13 10.86 17.52
N MET A 12 2.11 9.58 17.17
CA MET A 12 1.84 9.14 15.81
C MET A 12 0.34 9.29 15.54
N ILE A 13 -0.02 10.10 14.55
CA ILE A 13 -1.42 10.34 14.15
C ILE A 13 -1.86 9.30 13.13
N PHE A 14 -0.99 8.97 12.18
CA PHE A 14 -1.35 8.08 11.08
C PHE A 14 -0.14 7.40 10.44
N CYS A 15 -0.32 6.16 10.01
CA CYS A 15 0.58 5.48 9.08
C CYS A 15 -0.25 4.90 7.94
N THR A 16 0.27 5.01 6.72
CA THR A 16 -0.33 4.37 5.54
C THR A 16 -0.30 2.87 5.71
N LYS A 17 -1.27 2.20 5.10
CA LYS A 17 -1.26 0.74 4.95
C LYS A 17 -0.79 0.40 3.55
N ASP A 18 0.04 -0.63 3.44
CA ASP A 18 0.45 -1.16 2.16
C ASP A 18 -0.74 -1.77 1.44
N HIS A 19 -0.89 -1.46 0.16
CA HIS A 19 -1.85 -2.13 -0.72
C HIS A 19 -1.28 -3.48 -1.15
N LYS A 20 -1.38 -4.47 -0.25
CA LYS A 20 -0.86 -5.82 -0.47
C LYS A 20 -1.84 -6.69 -1.29
N PRO A 21 -1.33 -7.61 -2.14
CA PRO A 21 -2.17 -8.42 -3.03
C PRO A 21 -3.18 -9.33 -2.32
N GLU A 22 -2.87 -9.80 -1.12
CA GLU A 22 -3.68 -10.73 -0.34
C GLU A 22 -4.86 -10.08 0.38
N LEU A 23 -4.90 -8.75 0.44
CA LEU A 23 -6.03 -8.04 1.03
C LEU A 23 -7.30 -8.38 0.24
N PRO A 24 -8.42 -8.76 0.91
CA PRO A 24 -9.60 -9.29 0.22
C PRO A 24 -10.12 -8.41 -0.93
N GLU A 25 -10.18 -7.09 -0.74
CA GLU A 25 -10.64 -6.14 -1.76
C GLU A 25 -9.66 -6.02 -2.94
N GLU A 26 -8.36 -6.06 -2.66
CA GLU A 26 -7.31 -5.98 -3.67
C GLU A 26 -7.27 -7.26 -4.50
N LYS A 27 -7.28 -8.43 -3.83
CA LYS A 27 -7.32 -9.75 -4.47
C LYS A 27 -8.54 -9.93 -5.36
N ALA A 28 -9.73 -9.58 -4.85
CA ALA A 28 -10.97 -9.71 -5.60
C ALA A 28 -10.93 -8.87 -6.90
N ARG A 29 -10.41 -7.64 -6.83
CA ARG A 29 -10.23 -6.78 -8.01
C ARG A 29 -9.24 -7.39 -9.01
N LEU A 30 -8.08 -7.84 -8.54
CA LEU A 30 -7.04 -8.43 -9.39
C LEU A 30 -7.54 -9.68 -10.13
N GLU A 31 -8.21 -10.58 -9.41
CA GLU A 31 -8.73 -11.83 -9.98
C GLU A 31 -9.91 -11.59 -10.92
N ALA A 32 -10.78 -10.62 -10.62
CA ALA A 32 -11.88 -10.22 -11.51
C ALA A 32 -11.38 -9.66 -12.85
N GLU A 33 -10.24 -8.97 -12.85
CA GLU A 33 -9.60 -8.40 -14.03
C GLU A 33 -8.67 -9.41 -14.76
N GLY A 34 -8.52 -10.63 -14.23
CA GLY A 34 -7.82 -11.74 -14.88
C GLY A 34 -6.36 -11.92 -14.49
N SER A 35 -5.87 -11.19 -13.47
CA SER A 35 -4.57 -11.47 -12.85
C SER A 35 -4.68 -12.61 -11.83
N GLU A 36 -3.54 -13.23 -11.51
CA GLU A 36 -3.45 -14.34 -10.55
C GLU A 36 -2.65 -13.91 -9.32
N VAL A 37 -3.24 -14.07 -8.13
CA VAL A 37 -2.59 -13.76 -6.85
C VAL A 37 -2.19 -15.05 -6.15
N ARG A 38 -0.89 -15.25 -5.96
CA ARG A 38 -0.32 -16.47 -5.35
C ARG A 38 0.54 -16.15 -4.14
N GLU A 39 0.44 -16.99 -3.12
CA GLU A 39 1.44 -17.06 -2.06
C GLU A 39 2.61 -17.92 -2.56
N VAL A 40 3.82 -17.35 -2.57
CA VAL A 40 5.03 -18.01 -3.07
C VAL A 40 5.86 -18.58 -1.92
N ASP A 41 5.86 -17.89 -0.79
CA ASP A 41 6.43 -18.29 0.50
C ASP A 41 5.46 -17.82 1.60
N GLU A 42 5.64 -18.30 2.83
CA GLU A 42 4.79 -17.91 3.97
C GLU A 42 4.72 -16.38 4.12
N GLY A 43 3.52 -15.82 3.92
CA GLY A 43 3.27 -14.37 3.98
C GLY A 43 3.77 -13.56 2.77
N SER A 44 4.30 -14.20 1.73
CA SER A 44 4.83 -13.54 0.53
C SER A 44 3.88 -13.75 -0.65
N TRP A 45 3.03 -12.75 -0.89
CA TRP A 45 2.04 -12.78 -1.96
C TRP A 45 2.50 -11.99 -3.18
N ARG A 46 2.24 -12.55 -4.36
CA ARG A 46 2.70 -12.02 -5.65
C ARG A 46 1.60 -12.04 -6.69
N ILE A 47 1.64 -11.05 -7.58
CA ILE A 47 0.70 -10.90 -8.70
C ILE A 47 1.38 -11.34 -9.99
N TYR A 48 0.68 -12.18 -10.75
CA TYR A 48 1.15 -12.75 -12.00
C TYR A 48 0.10 -12.65 -13.11
N LEU A 49 0.56 -12.77 -14.34
CA LEU A 49 -0.28 -13.21 -15.44
C LEU A 49 -0.74 -14.63 -15.18
N LYS A 50 -2.02 -14.92 -15.45
CA LYS A 50 -2.61 -16.23 -15.22
C LYS A 50 -1.84 -17.34 -15.92
N GLY A 51 -1.42 -18.35 -15.16
CA GLY A 51 -0.64 -19.48 -15.67
C GLY A 51 0.83 -19.16 -16.00
N SER A 52 1.36 -18.04 -15.52
CA SER A 52 2.74 -17.61 -15.72
C SER A 52 3.41 -17.23 -14.40
N ASN A 53 4.74 -17.24 -14.36
CA ASN A 53 5.55 -16.72 -13.25
C ASN A 53 6.05 -15.29 -13.51
N PHE A 54 5.52 -14.61 -14.52
CA PHE A 54 5.80 -13.21 -14.82
C PHE A 54 4.60 -12.32 -14.47
N PRO A 55 4.80 -11.08 -13.99
CA PRO A 55 6.07 -10.47 -13.57
C PRO A 55 6.42 -10.70 -12.08
N GLY A 56 5.45 -11.05 -11.23
CA GLY A 56 5.68 -11.25 -9.79
C GLY A 56 5.68 -9.96 -8.97
N LEU A 57 4.68 -9.10 -9.17
CA LEU A 57 4.55 -7.83 -8.43
C LEU A 57 4.20 -8.05 -6.97
N THR A 58 4.64 -7.13 -6.11
CA THR A 58 4.43 -7.17 -4.65
C THR A 58 3.31 -6.27 -4.15
N MET A 59 2.81 -5.36 -5.00
CA MET A 59 1.84 -4.34 -4.63
C MET A 59 0.67 -4.36 -5.63
N SER A 60 -0.55 -4.20 -5.12
CA SER A 60 -1.78 -4.21 -5.93
C SER A 60 -2.15 -2.84 -6.50
N ARG A 61 -1.45 -1.78 -6.07
CA ARG A 61 -1.59 -0.41 -6.55
C ARG A 61 -0.23 0.20 -6.82
N ALA A 62 -0.08 0.76 -8.02
CA ALA A 62 1.15 1.38 -8.48
C ALA A 62 0.87 2.29 -9.68
N PHE A 63 1.81 3.20 -9.94
CA PHE A 63 1.88 3.85 -11.25
C PHE A 63 2.62 2.94 -12.22
N GLY A 64 2.07 2.73 -13.41
CA GLY A 64 2.66 1.83 -14.40
C GLY A 64 2.17 0.39 -14.23
N ASP A 65 3.11 -0.56 -14.14
CA ASP A 65 2.88 -2.00 -13.95
C ASP A 65 1.80 -2.60 -14.87
N THR A 66 1.85 -2.22 -16.14
CA THR A 66 0.86 -2.58 -17.17
C THR A 66 0.92 -4.05 -17.61
N ALA A 67 1.81 -4.84 -17.03
CA ALA A 67 1.96 -6.25 -17.32
C ALA A 67 0.82 -7.09 -16.72
N CYS A 68 0.18 -6.62 -15.64
CA CYS A 68 -0.96 -7.28 -15.00
C CYS A 68 -2.21 -6.40 -15.06
N ALA A 69 -3.38 -7.01 -15.15
CA ALA A 69 -4.65 -6.31 -15.10
C ALA A 69 -5.11 -6.09 -13.64
N GLY A 70 -5.90 -5.04 -13.40
CA GLY A 70 -6.44 -4.73 -12.07
C GLY A 70 -5.47 -4.04 -11.10
N ILE A 71 -4.23 -3.74 -11.52
CA ILE A 71 -3.33 -2.86 -10.76
C ILE A 71 -3.94 -1.46 -10.77
N SER A 72 -4.35 -0.97 -9.59
CA SER A 72 -5.00 0.33 -9.50
C SER A 72 -3.99 1.46 -9.42
N ARG A 73 -4.28 2.56 -10.12
CA ARG A 73 -3.56 3.83 -9.99
C ARG A 73 -4.22 4.78 -8.98
N ASP A 74 -5.35 4.39 -8.42
CA ASP A 74 -6.13 5.22 -7.51
C ASP A 74 -5.55 5.13 -6.10
N PRO A 75 -5.01 6.25 -5.56
CA PRO A 75 -4.44 6.25 -4.23
C PRO A 75 -5.53 6.27 -3.16
N GLU A 76 -5.15 5.90 -1.94
CA GLU A 76 -5.99 6.06 -0.76
C GLU A 76 -5.78 7.47 -0.17
N TYR A 77 -6.88 8.16 0.12
CA TYR A 77 -6.84 9.52 0.65
C TYR A 77 -7.27 9.54 2.11
N HIS A 78 -6.52 10.26 2.94
CA HIS A 78 -6.91 10.57 4.31
C HIS A 78 -6.87 12.07 4.54
N LYS A 79 -7.83 12.57 5.32
CA LYS A 79 -7.92 13.98 5.71
C LYS A 79 -7.86 14.05 7.23
N PHE A 80 -7.04 14.95 7.74
CA PHE A 80 -6.84 15.13 9.18
C PHE A 80 -7.10 16.59 9.54
N LEU A 81 -7.77 16.80 10.68
CA LEU A 81 -7.89 18.13 11.26
C LEU A 81 -6.63 18.43 12.08
N MET A 82 -5.91 19.47 11.70
CA MET A 82 -4.68 19.88 12.38
C MET A 82 -5.00 20.78 13.58
N GLN A 83 -4.54 20.37 14.75
CA GLN A 83 -4.68 21.16 15.98
C GLN A 83 -3.73 22.37 15.91
N PRO A 84 -4.22 23.61 16.12
CA PRO A 84 -3.41 24.82 15.90
C PRO A 84 -2.16 24.95 16.77
N ASN A 85 -2.15 24.33 17.95
CA ASN A 85 -1.07 24.47 18.93
C ASN A 85 -0.02 23.35 18.86
N ASP A 86 -0.24 22.34 18.03
CA ASP A 86 0.71 21.26 17.82
C ASP A 86 1.61 21.58 16.61
N GLN A 87 2.87 21.18 16.68
CA GLN A 87 3.74 21.09 15.50
C GLN A 87 3.51 19.75 14.80
N TRP A 88 3.54 19.76 13.48
CA TRP A 88 3.26 18.59 12.67
C TRP A 88 4.47 18.21 11.83
N TYR A 89 4.71 16.92 11.69
CA TYR A 89 5.78 16.41 10.85
C TYR A 89 5.35 15.12 10.16
N ALA A 90 5.96 14.85 9.00
CA ALA A 90 5.74 13.62 8.27
C ALA A 90 7.08 12.97 7.95
N ILE A 91 7.10 11.64 8.02
CA ILE A 91 8.20 10.82 7.51
C ILE A 91 7.66 10.04 6.32
N VAL A 92 8.24 10.31 5.16
CA VAL A 92 7.92 9.66 3.89
C VAL A 92 9.21 9.02 3.37
N ALA A 93 9.16 7.70 3.20
CA ALA A 93 10.29 6.89 2.77
C ALA A 93 9.77 5.65 2.04
N SER A 94 10.62 5.05 1.20
CA SER A 94 10.37 3.74 0.60
C SER A 94 10.45 2.62 1.64
N ASP A 95 10.02 1.43 1.24
CA ASP A 95 10.12 0.18 2.03
C ASP A 95 11.53 -0.11 2.54
N GLY A 96 12.60 0.28 1.83
CA GLY A 96 13.98 0.11 2.30
C GLY A 96 14.35 0.80 3.63
N ILE A 97 13.48 1.63 4.20
CA ILE A 97 13.66 2.22 5.54
C ILE A 97 12.81 1.51 6.60
N TRP A 98 11.69 0.90 6.22
CA TRP A 98 10.68 0.37 7.14
C TRP A 98 10.93 -1.09 7.52
#